data_AF-A0A8J5N5N7-F1
#
_entry.id   AF-A0A8J5N5N7-F1
#
_cell.length_a   1.000
_cell.length_b   1.000
_cell.length_c   1.000
_cell.angle_alpha   90.00
_cell.angle_beta   90.00
_cell.angle_gamma   90.00
#
_symmetry.space_group_name_H-M   'P 1'
#
loop_
_entity.id
_entity.type
_entity.pdbx_description
1 polymer ?
#
loop_
_entity_poly.entity_id
_entity_poly.type
_entity_poly.pdbx_seq_one_letter_code
_entity_poly.pdbx_strand_id
1 'polypeptide(L)'
;MSVPPSATDLGNIHWSREETMVLIEHYRQHPCLWNVKVDMYRDRDKRAAALRQITEDMNRSGTTVTTSDVKRKIESLRNQHRRELRKMQK
;
A
#
# COMPACT_ATOMS: atom_id res chain seq x y z
N MET A 1 -18.30 -26.13 17.85
CA MET A 1 -17.12 -25.88 16.99
C MET A 1 -16.89 -24.39 16.98
N SER A 2 -15.87 -23.91 17.70
CA SER A 2 -15.50 -22.49 17.72
C SER A 2 -14.85 -22.14 16.39
N VAL A 3 -15.51 -21.30 15.61
CA VAL A 3 -14.90 -20.69 14.43
C VAL A 3 -13.77 -19.77 14.89
N PRO A 4 -12.55 -19.87 14.32
CA PRO A 4 -11.47 -18.95 14.66
C PRO A 4 -11.82 -17.55 14.16
N PRO A 5 -11.51 -16.49 14.92
CA PRO A 5 -11.70 -15.12 14.47
C PRO A 5 -10.81 -14.88 13.24
N SER A 6 -11.45 -14.62 12.10
CA SER A 6 -10.80 -14.15 10.89
C SER A 6 -9.90 -12.96 11.22
N ALA A 7 -8.62 -13.07 10.84
CA ALA A 7 -7.56 -12.13 11.12
C ALA A 7 -7.71 -10.78 10.37
N THR A 8 -8.76 -10.01 10.64
CA THR A 8 -9.00 -8.73 9.96
C THR A 8 -9.34 -7.56 10.89
N ASP A 9 -9.13 -7.68 12.19
CA ASP A 9 -9.35 -6.56 13.11
C ASP A 9 -8.13 -6.27 13.98
N LEU A 10 -7.18 -5.50 13.43
CA LEU A 10 -6.23 -4.70 14.19
C LEU A 10 -5.90 -3.44 13.37
N GLY A 11 -6.15 -2.27 13.97
CA GLY A 11 -5.66 -0.95 13.54
C GLY A 11 -6.35 -0.34 12.33
N ASN A 12 -7.50 0.31 12.53
CA ASN A 12 -8.12 1.14 11.50
C ASN A 12 -7.41 2.51 11.46
N ILE A 13 -6.21 2.56 10.89
CA ILE A 13 -5.48 3.84 10.72
C ILE A 13 -6.32 4.76 9.84
N HIS A 14 -6.58 5.97 10.35
CA HIS A 14 -7.31 6.99 9.63
C HIS A 14 -6.34 7.74 8.72
N TRP A 15 -6.39 7.45 7.42
CA TRP A 15 -5.58 8.13 6.42
C TRP A 15 -6.33 9.34 5.89
N SER A 16 -5.78 10.52 6.12
CA SER A 16 -6.24 11.78 5.52
C SER A 16 -6.02 11.77 4.01
N ARG A 17 -6.65 12.73 3.33
CA ARG A 17 -6.51 12.86 1.87
C ARG A 17 -5.08 13.19 1.49
N GLU A 18 -4.44 14.07 2.24
CA GLU A 18 -3.07 14.53 2.10
C GLU A 18 -2.10 13.35 2.24
N GLU A 19 -2.22 12.57 3.32
CA GLU A 19 -1.39 11.38 3.57
C GLU A 19 -1.58 10.33 2.47
N THR A 20 -2.81 10.15 1.99
CA THR A 20 -3.10 9.25 0.88
C THR A 20 -2.44 9.73 -0.41
N MET A 21 -2.43 11.04 -0.68
CA MET A 21 -1.77 11.63 -1.86
C MET A 21 -0.26 11.47 -1.79
N VAL A 22 0.34 11.74 -0.63
CA VAL A 22 1.78 11.53 -0.39
C VAL A 22 2.16 10.07 -0.62
N LEU A 23 1.39 9.13 -0.06
CA LEU A 23 1.61 7.71 -0.28
C LEU A 23 1.54 7.33 -1.77
N ILE A 24 0.56 7.86 -2.51
CA ILE A 24 0.44 7.60 -3.95
C ILE A 24 1.67 8.13 -4.71
N GLU A 25 2.15 9.32 -4.37
CA GLU A 25 3.32 9.91 -5.02
C GLU A 25 4.56 9.06 -4.79
N HIS A 26 4.86 8.71 -3.53
CA HIS A 26 5.97 7.82 -3.21
C HIS A 26 5.81 6.45 -3.88
N TYR A 27 4.60 5.87 -3.88
CA TYR A 27 4.36 4.57 -4.53
C TYR A 27 4.65 4.60 -6.03
N ARG A 28 4.31 5.69 -6.74
CA ARG A 28 4.59 5.83 -8.18
C ARG A 28 6.08 5.84 -8.49
N GLN A 29 6.88 6.43 -7.61
CA GLN A 29 8.33 6.53 -7.74
C GLN A 29 9.07 5.20 -7.54
N HIS A 30 8.38 4.14 -7.10
CA HIS A 30 8.95 2.81 -6.87
C HIS A 30 8.37 1.76 -7.86
N PRO A 31 8.85 1.69 -9.12
CA PRO A 31 8.37 0.74 -10.12
C PRO A 31 8.41 -0.73 -9.68
N CYS A 32 9.34 -1.10 -8.80
CA CYS A 32 9.42 -2.46 -8.25
C CYS A 32 8.15 -2.90 -7.49
N LEU A 33 7.28 -1.97 -7.08
CA LEU A 33 6.05 -2.28 -6.37
C LEU A 33 4.85 -2.54 -7.30
N TRP A 34 4.87 -2.01 -8.53
CA TRP A 34 3.67 -1.97 -9.38
C TRP A 34 3.91 -2.34 -10.86
N ASN A 35 5.12 -2.14 -11.36
CA ASN A 35 5.44 -2.40 -12.76
C ASN A 35 5.90 -3.85 -12.95
N VAL A 36 4.98 -4.72 -13.37
CA VAL A 36 5.27 -6.14 -13.63
C VAL A 36 6.28 -6.38 -14.77
N LYS A 37 6.59 -5.36 -15.58
CA LYS A 37 7.50 -5.46 -16.71
C LYS A 37 8.98 -5.24 -16.34
N VAL A 38 9.28 -4.81 -15.11
CA VAL A 38 10.68 -4.65 -14.66
C VAL A 38 11.11 -5.88 -13.87
N ASP A 39 12.35 -6.34 -14.07
CA ASP A 39 12.90 -7.49 -13.33
C ASP A 39 12.86 -7.30 -11.81
N MET A 40 13.02 -6.04 -11.37
CA MET A 40 12.93 -5.66 -9.96
C MET A 40 11.57 -5.95 -9.31
N TYR A 41 10.50 -6.18 -10.08
CA TYR A 41 9.20 -6.55 -9.54
C TYR A 41 9.17 -7.96 -8.94
N ARG A 42 10.04 -8.86 -9.41
CA ARG A 42 10.18 -10.23 -8.89
C ARG A 42 11.14 -10.31 -7.70
N ASP A 43 11.92 -9.25 -7.48
CA ASP A 43 12.90 -9.15 -6.41
C ASP A 43 12.21 -8.80 -5.08
N ARG A 44 12.16 -9.78 -4.18
CA ARG A 44 11.49 -9.63 -2.87
C ARG A 44 12.19 -8.61 -1.99
N ASP A 45 13.51 -8.54 -2.05
CA ASP A 45 14.33 -7.65 -1.22
C ASP A 45 14.16 -6.21 -1.67
N LYS A 46 14.18 -5.93 -2.98
CA LYS A 46 13.91 -4.58 -3.51
C LYS A 46 12.50 -4.08 -3.16
N ARG A 47 11.51 -4.97 -3.15
CA ARG A 47 10.14 -4.61 -2.75
C ARG A 47 10.05 -4.31 -1.26
N ALA A 48 10.71 -5.12 -0.43
CA ALA A 48 10.77 -4.88 1.01
C ALA A 48 11.50 -3.56 1.31
N ALA A 49 12.62 -3.30 0.64
CA ALA A 49 13.36 -2.05 0.75
C ALA A 49 12.52 -0.83 0.33
N ALA A 50 11.85 -0.90 -0.82
CA ALA A 50 10.96 0.17 -1.27
C ALA A 50 9.82 0.44 -0.28
N LEU A 51 9.17 -0.60 0.27
CA LEU A 51 8.12 -0.42 1.27
C LEU A 51 8.65 0.22 2.56
N ARG A 52 9.86 -0.15 3.00
CA ARG A 52 10.53 0.50 4.15
C ARG A 52 10.81 1.96 3.87
N GLN A 53 11.37 2.27 2.70
CA GLN A 53 11.67 3.65 2.30
C GLN A 53 10.41 4.53 2.29
N ILE A 54 9.31 4.05 1.69
CA ILE A 54 8.01 4.74 1.74
C ILE A 54 7.54 4.94 3.18
N THR A 55 7.71 3.93 4.05
CA THR A 55 7.33 4.04 5.47
C THR A 55 8.14 5.12 6.18
N GLU A 56 9.46 5.17 5.95
CA GLU A 56 10.34 6.18 6.53
C GLU A 56 10.01 7.60 6.05
N ASP A 57 9.73 7.76 4.76
CA ASP A 57 9.33 9.05 4.18
C ASP A 57 7.99 9.54 4.75
N MET A 58 7.00 8.65 4.88
CA MET A 58 5.72 8.97 5.52
C MET A 58 5.90 9.41 6.98
N ASN A 59 6.72 8.69 7.76
CA ASN A 59 7.03 9.07 9.14
C ASN A 59 7.78 10.41 9.22
N ARG A 60 8.66 10.70 8.26
CA ARG A 60 9.35 12.01 8.18
C ARG A 60 8.38 13.16 7.90
N SER A 61 7.31 12.91 7.15
CA SER A 61 6.24 13.90 6.92
C SER A 61 5.29 14.10 8.11
N GLY A 62 5.50 13.39 9.23
CA GLY A 62 4.70 13.50 10.45
C GLY A 62 3.58 12.46 10.58
N THR A 63 3.51 11.49 9.67
CA THR A 63 2.52 10.40 9.72
C THR A 63 3.10 9.16 10.41
N THR A 64 2.53 8.76 11.55
CA THR A 64 2.97 7.56 12.27
C THR A 64 2.39 6.29 11.66
N VAL A 65 3.16 5.58 10.83
CA VAL A 65 2.72 4.34 10.15
C VAL A 65 3.79 3.27 10.15
N THR A 66 3.36 2.00 10.14
CA THR A 66 4.25 0.86 9.93
C THR A 66 4.26 0.40 8.48
N THR A 67 5.27 -0.40 8.11
CA THR A 67 5.34 -1.00 6.77
C THR A 67 4.14 -1.89 6.45
N SER A 68 3.54 -2.53 7.46
CA SER A 68 2.31 -3.32 7.32
C SER A 68 1.11 -2.44 6.94
N ASP A 69 1.03 -1.25 7.53
CA ASP A 69 -0.05 -0.29 7.27
C ASP A 69 0.05 0.30 5.88
N VAL A 70 1.26 0.70 5.48
CA VAL A 70 1.57 1.16 4.12
C VAL A 70 1.18 0.09 3.10
N LYS A 71 1.59 -1.17 3.32
CA LYS A 71 1.25 -2.29 2.45
C LYS A 71 -0.27 -2.49 2.34
N ARG A 72 -0.99 -2.47 3.47
CA ARG A 72 -2.45 -2.63 3.53
C ARG A 72 -3.17 -1.48 2.79
N LYS A 73 -2.71 -0.25 2.97
CA LYS A 73 -3.26 0.93 2.30
C LYS A 73 -3.05 0.87 0.78
N ILE A 74 -1.85 0.49 0.32
CA ILE A 74 -1.56 0.27 -1.11
C ILE A 74 -2.49 -0.80 -1.69
N GLU A 75 -2.68 -1.92 -1.01
CA GLU A 75 -3.57 -2.98 -1.47
C GLU A 75 -5.03 -2.51 -1.56
N SER A 76 -5.50 -1.77 -0.55
CA SER A 76 -6.83 -1.17 -0.55
C SER A 76 -7.05 -0.23 -1.75
N LEU A 77 -6.09 0.67 -2.00
CA LEU A 77 -6.13 1.60 -3.14
C LEU A 77 -6.16 0.88 -4.48
N ARG A 78 -5.32 -0.15 -4.67
CA ARG A 78 -5.31 -0.97 -5.89
C ARG A 78 -6.66 -1.66 -6.11
N ASN A 79 -7.22 -2.23 -5.05
CA ASN A 79 -8.52 -2.89 -5.12
C ASN A 79 -9.65 -1.91 -5.44
N GLN A 80 -9.66 -0.73 -4.81
CA GLN A 80 -10.60 0.34 -5.10
C GLN A 80 -10.50 0.78 -6.57
N HIS A 81 -9.30 1.11 -7.04
CA HIS A 81 -9.09 1.50 -8.42
C HIS A 81 -9.56 0.43 -9.41
N ARG A 82 -9.24 -0.84 -9.18
CA ARG A 82 -9.69 -1.96 -10.01
C ARG A 82 -11.22 -2.11 -10.01
N ARG A 83 -11.89 -1.90 -8.87
CA ARG A 83 -13.36 -1.93 -8.79
C ARG A 83 -13.97 -0.81 -9.61
N GLU A 84 -13.46 0.41 -9.49
CA GLU A 84 -13.96 1.56 -10.24
C GLU A 84 -13.74 1.38 -11.75
N LEU A 85 -12.58 0.87 -12.17
CA LEU A 85 -12.33 0.55 -13.59
C LEU A 85 -13.35 -0.46 -14.15
N ARG A 86 -13.72 -1.49 -13.38
CA ARG A 86 -14.72 -2.48 -13.81
C ARG A 86 -16.12 -1.89 -13.93
N LYS A 87 -16.47 -0.89 -13.13
CA LYS A 87 -17.77 -0.20 -13.22
C LYS A 87 -17.86 0.66 -14.49
N MET A 88 -16.75 1.27 -14.90
CA MET A 88 -16.69 2.10 -16.11
C MET A 88 -16.65 1.28 -17.41
N GLN A 89 -16.34 -0.01 -17.33
CA GLN A 89 -16.32 -0.94 -18.48
C GLN A 89 -17.66 -1.67 -18.69
N LYS A 90 -18.70 -1.32 -17.93
CA LYS A 90 -20.06 -1.86 -18.05
C LYS A 90 -20.99 -0.77 -18.53
#